data_AF-A0A251VRH0-F1
#
_entry.id   AF-A0A251VRH0-F1
#
_cell.length_a   1.000
_cell.length_b   1.000
_cell.length_c   1.000
_cell.angle_alpha   90.00
_cell.angle_beta   90.00
_cell.angle_gamma   90.00
#
_symmetry.space_group_name_H-M   'P 1'
#
loop_
_entity.id
_entity.type
_entity.pdbx_description
1 polymer ?
#
loop_
_entity_poly.entity_id
_entity_poly.type
_entity_poly.pdbx_seq_one_letter_code
_entity_poly.pdbx_strand_id
1 'polypeptide(L)'
;MEFKEAQLDDFIQHEHPLILEDLQSMFQDYKEDDDEVDDSDLIHAQNFESKCVICGLGIDWYHRYYYKCSQSSCSYSLHKSCRELSTTFRFPAHPIHTLLLKKMSYSWSCSSCSTRHEGGICYRCSTCDYKIDPRCATFSEQTMTIHHPGHPHPLICVTLEPTLS
;
A
#
# COMPACT_ATOMS: atom_id res chain seq x y z
N MET A 1 22.97 8.75 20.56
CA MET A 1 23.08 8.60 19.10
C MET A 1 21.68 8.83 18.56
N GLU A 2 21.43 9.98 17.97
CA GLU A 2 20.14 10.30 17.35
C GLU A 2 19.97 9.43 16.10
N PHE A 3 18.97 8.57 16.10
CA PHE A 3 18.57 7.83 14.92
C PHE A 3 17.89 8.84 13.98
N LYS A 4 18.58 9.26 12.91
CA LYS A 4 17.91 9.95 11.81
C LYS A 4 16.87 8.98 11.24
N GLU A 5 15.60 9.33 11.37
CA GLU A 5 14.50 8.61 10.73
C GLU A 5 14.76 8.66 9.23
N ALA A 6 15.00 7.49 8.61
CA ALA A 6 15.09 7.40 7.15
C ALA A 6 13.74 7.84 6.58
N GLN A 7 13.71 8.71 5.57
CA GLN A 7 12.45 9.13 4.94
C GLN A 7 12.11 8.17 3.80
N LEU A 8 10.83 7.97 3.50
CA LEU A 8 10.40 7.10 2.40
C LEU A 8 10.95 7.54 1.04
N ASP A 9 11.22 8.85 0.91
CA ASP A 9 11.94 9.47 -0.21
C ASP A 9 13.32 8.88 -0.47
N ASP A 10 14.04 8.42 0.56
CA ASP A 10 15.34 7.77 0.41
C ASP A 10 15.23 6.42 -0.32
N PHE A 11 14.03 5.82 -0.33
CA PHE A 11 13.76 4.53 -0.96
C PHE A 11 13.10 4.66 -2.35
N ILE A 12 12.35 5.75 -2.57
CA ILE A 12 11.67 6.09 -3.83
C ILE A 12 12.64 6.90 -4.70
N GLN A 13 13.62 6.23 -5.29
CA GLN A 13 14.56 6.85 -6.23
C GLN A 13 13.94 6.90 -7.62
N HIS A 14 13.08 7.88 -7.86
CA HIS A 14 12.56 8.21 -9.18
C HIS A 14 12.98 9.63 -9.57
N GLU A 15 13.52 9.81 -10.78
CA GLU A 15 14.11 11.09 -11.21
C GLU A 15 13.07 12.17 -11.52
N HIS A 16 11.87 11.78 -11.92
CA HIS A 16 10.82 12.72 -12.31
C HIS A 16 9.90 13.07 -11.13
N PRO A 17 9.34 14.30 -11.11
CA PRO A 17 8.31 14.66 -10.15
C PRO A 17 7.10 13.73 -10.25
N LEU A 18 6.54 13.38 -9.09
CA LEU A 18 5.28 12.67 -8.99
C LEU A 18 4.13 13.66 -8.84
N ILE A 19 3.04 13.41 -9.57
CA ILE A 19 1.80 14.16 -9.49
C ILE A 19 0.71 13.28 -8.88
N LEU A 20 -0.12 13.86 -8.01
CA LEU A 20 -1.27 13.18 -7.41
C LEU A 20 -2.47 13.34 -8.34
N GLU A 21 -3.01 12.22 -8.79
CA GLU A 21 -4.19 12.16 -9.66
C GLU A 21 -5.41 11.74 -8.84
N ASP A 22 -6.55 12.41 -9.07
CA ASP A 22 -7.87 12.02 -8.55
C ASP A 22 -8.63 11.27 -9.65
N LEU A 23 -8.72 9.94 -9.54
CA LEU A 23 -9.47 9.12 -10.50
C LEU A 23 -10.95 9.47 -10.49
N GLN A 24 -11.50 9.92 -9.35
CA GLN A 24 -12.92 10.18 -9.17
C GLN A 24 -13.28 11.65 -9.40
N SER A 25 -12.45 12.41 -10.14
CA SER A 25 -12.68 13.83 -10.44
C SER A 25 -14.06 14.11 -11.08
N MET A 26 -14.61 13.16 -11.83
CA MET A 26 -15.94 13.24 -12.45
C MET A 26 -17.07 13.40 -11.43
N PHE A 27 -16.89 12.94 -10.19
CA PHE A 27 -17.89 13.06 -9.12
C PHE A 27 -17.79 14.37 -8.32
N GLN A 28 -16.81 15.23 -8.62
CA GLN A 28 -16.56 16.44 -7.83
C GLN A 28 -17.68 17.49 -8.00
N ASP A 29 -18.37 17.48 -9.15
CA ASP A 29 -19.48 18.38 -9.48
C ASP A 29 -20.81 17.64 -9.69
N TYR A 30 -20.91 16.37 -9.28
CA TYR A 30 -22.12 15.56 -9.44
C TYR A 30 -23.27 16.19 -8.65
N LYS A 31 -24.27 16.71 -9.35
CA LYS A 31 -25.54 17.15 -8.77
C LYS A 31 -26.53 16.00 -8.88
N GLU A 32 -27.13 15.59 -7.77
CA GLU A 32 -28.16 14.53 -7.74
C GLU A 32 -29.38 14.82 -8.65
N ASP A 33 -29.52 16.06 -9.13
CA ASP A 33 -30.63 16.56 -9.96
C ASP A 33 -30.32 16.64 -11.48
N ASP A 34 -29.16 16.18 -11.96
CA ASP A 34 -28.79 16.25 -13.39
C ASP A 34 -28.69 14.82 -13.99
N ASP A 35 -29.76 14.36 -14.63
CA ASP A 35 -29.94 13.01 -15.17
C ASP A 35 -29.08 12.71 -16.44
N GLU A 36 -28.11 13.56 -16.80
CA GLU A 36 -27.28 13.43 -18.00
C GLU A 36 -25.80 13.22 -17.66
N VAL A 37 -25.45 12.11 -17.02
CA VAL A 37 -24.05 11.64 -16.99
C VAL A 37 -23.92 10.59 -18.08
N ASP A 38 -23.14 10.88 -19.12
CA ASP A 38 -22.92 9.96 -20.24
C ASP A 38 -22.32 8.64 -19.71
N ASP A 39 -23.12 7.57 -19.69
CA ASP A 39 -22.75 6.24 -19.19
C ASP A 39 -21.41 5.76 -19.79
N SER A 40 -21.08 6.20 -21.01
CA SER A 40 -19.81 5.91 -21.68
C SER A 40 -18.58 6.43 -20.91
N ASP A 41 -18.63 7.64 -20.35
CA ASP A 41 -17.52 8.23 -19.59
C ASP A 41 -17.34 7.55 -18.23
N LEU A 42 -18.44 7.14 -17.58
CA LEU A 42 -18.42 6.35 -16.34
C LEU A 42 -17.79 4.97 -16.57
N ILE A 43 -18.05 4.34 -17.70
CA ILE A 43 -17.51 3.01 -18.07
C ILE A 43 -16.00 3.09 -18.39
N HIS A 44 -15.54 4.13 -19.09
CA HIS A 44 -14.11 4.29 -19.40
C HIS A 44 -13.27 4.59 -18.16
N ALA A 45 -13.81 5.38 -17.23
CA ALA A 45 -13.12 5.73 -15.99
C ALA A 45 -12.98 4.50 -15.06
N GLN A 46 -14.00 3.64 -15.01
CA GLN A 46 -13.96 2.35 -14.29
C GLN A 46 -12.97 1.33 -14.86
N ASN A 47 -12.53 1.49 -16.11
CA ASN A 47 -11.56 0.59 -16.77
C ASN A 47 -10.10 1.04 -16.59
N PHE A 48 -9.82 2.03 -15.73
CA PHE A 48 -8.45 2.42 -15.40
C PHE A 48 -7.73 1.27 -14.66
N GLU A 49 -6.57 0.87 -15.18
CA GLU A 49 -5.67 -0.06 -14.53
C GLU A 49 -4.22 0.44 -14.66
N SER A 50 -3.53 0.54 -13.51
CA SER A 50 -2.09 0.76 -13.43
C SER A 50 -1.49 -0.17 -12.39
N LYS A 51 -0.16 -0.27 -12.32
CA LYS A 51 0.53 -1.12 -11.35
C LYS A 51 1.39 -0.28 -10.42
N CYS A 52 1.19 -0.45 -9.12
CA CYS A 52 2.02 0.18 -8.11
C CYS A 52 3.41 -0.46 -8.09
N VAL A 53 4.47 0.33 -8.26
CA VAL A 53 5.85 -0.19 -8.29
C VAL A 53 6.36 -0.66 -6.93
N ILE A 54 5.71 -0.25 -5.83
CA ILE A 54 6.13 -0.57 -4.46
C ILE A 54 5.53 -1.89 -3.97
N CYS A 55 4.21 -2.06 -4.07
CA CYS A 55 3.54 -3.27 -3.59
C CYS A 55 3.30 -4.31 -4.69
N GLY A 56 3.43 -3.90 -5.97
CA GLY A 56 3.18 -4.73 -7.14
C GLY A 56 1.70 -5.00 -7.43
N LEU A 57 0.76 -4.43 -6.67
CA LEU A 57 -0.67 -4.58 -6.89
C LEU A 57 -1.20 -3.55 -7.90
N GLY A 58 -2.38 -3.87 -8.45
CA GLY A 58 -3.14 -2.96 -9.31
C GLY A 58 -3.56 -1.68 -8.58
N ILE A 59 -3.56 -0.58 -9.31
CA ILE A 59 -4.22 0.69 -9.00
C ILE A 59 -5.41 0.73 -9.95
N ASP A 60 -6.59 0.84 -9.38
CA ASP A 60 -7.87 0.84 -10.10
C ASP A 60 -8.75 2.00 -9.62
N TRP A 61 -9.96 2.10 -10.15
CA TRP A 61 -10.94 3.15 -9.82
C TRP A 61 -11.24 3.30 -8.32
N TYR A 62 -11.11 2.24 -7.53
CA TYR A 62 -11.36 2.29 -6.08
C TYR A 62 -10.24 3.03 -5.33
N HIS A 63 -9.09 3.22 -5.97
CA HIS A 63 -7.98 4.01 -5.46
C HIS A 63 -8.14 5.47 -5.87
N ARG A 64 -9.11 6.16 -5.25
CA ARG A 64 -9.46 7.57 -5.55
C ARG A 64 -8.24 8.44 -5.86
N TYR A 65 -7.19 8.32 -5.05
CA TYR A 65 -5.93 9.02 -5.25
C TYR A 65 -4.77 8.05 -5.50
N TYR A 66 -3.96 8.37 -6.51
CA TYR A 66 -2.69 7.69 -6.75
C TYR A 66 -1.63 8.67 -7.28
N TYR A 67 -0.36 8.35 -7.10
CA TYR A 67 0.72 9.14 -7.69
C TYR A 67 1.14 8.53 -9.02
N LYS A 68 1.33 9.37 -10.04
CA LYS A 68 1.98 8.98 -11.29
C LYS A 68 3.17 9.90 -11.59
N CYS A 69 4.07 9.43 -12.43
CA CYS A 69 5.12 10.27 -12.99
C CYS A 69 4.53 11.38 -13.85
N SER A 70 5.12 12.58 -13.77
CA SER A 70 4.76 13.71 -14.64
C SER A 70 5.11 13.49 -16.12
N GLN A 71 6.04 12.59 -16.42
CA GLN A 71 6.42 12.24 -17.79
C GLN A 71 5.47 11.19 -18.37
N SER A 72 4.86 11.49 -19.52
CA SER A 72 3.88 10.60 -20.18
C SER A 72 4.46 9.27 -20.66
N SER A 73 5.76 9.21 -20.97
CA SER A 73 6.46 7.98 -21.36
C SER A 73 6.88 7.10 -20.18
N CYS A 74 6.64 7.55 -18.94
CA CYS A 74 7.07 6.85 -17.74
C CYS A 74 5.89 6.19 -17.04
N SER A 75 5.91 4.86 -16.95
CA SER A 75 4.85 4.07 -16.30
C SER A 75 4.95 4.03 -14.77
N TYR A 76 5.76 4.90 -14.16
CA TYR A 76 5.96 4.91 -12.71
C TYR A 76 4.69 5.39 -12.00
N SER A 77 4.04 4.48 -11.27
CA SER A 77 2.82 4.75 -10.50
C SER A 77 2.91 4.16 -9.11
N LEU A 78 2.27 4.82 -8.14
CA LEU A 78 2.21 4.42 -6.74
C LEU A 78 0.79 4.60 -6.21
N HIS A 79 0.31 3.66 -5.39
CA HIS A 79 -0.79 3.98 -4.49
C HIS A 79 -0.41 5.14 -3.59
N LYS A 80 -1.37 6.01 -3.26
CA LYS A 80 -1.17 7.05 -2.25
C LYS A 80 -0.64 6.46 -0.94
N SER A 81 -1.27 5.38 -0.46
CA SER A 81 -0.81 4.65 0.74
C SER A 81 0.60 4.09 0.63
N CYS A 82 1.03 3.63 -0.55
CA CYS A 82 2.39 3.14 -0.77
C CYS A 82 3.44 4.27 -0.79
N ARG A 83 3.03 5.47 -1.19
CA ARG A 83 3.85 6.69 -1.15
C ARG A 83 3.88 7.35 0.23
N GLU A 84 2.94 6.99 1.10
CA GLU A 84 2.81 7.53 2.46
C GLU A 84 3.11 6.48 3.53
N LEU A 85 3.82 5.39 3.16
CA LEU A 85 4.22 4.34 4.10
C LEU A 85 5.03 4.92 5.26
N SER A 86 4.64 4.54 6.48
CA SER A 86 5.44 4.82 7.67
C SER A 86 6.79 4.13 7.57
N THR A 87 7.83 4.75 8.13
CA THR A 87 9.18 4.17 8.16
C THR A 87 9.32 3.12 9.27
N THR A 88 8.32 3.09 10.17
CA THR A 88 8.19 2.15 11.28
C THR A 88 6.84 1.48 11.23
N PHE A 89 6.78 0.19 11.57
CA PHE A 89 5.55 -0.59 11.53
C PHE A 89 5.48 -1.54 12.73
N ARG A 90 4.36 -1.50 13.46
CA ARG A 90 4.11 -2.39 14.60
C ARG A 90 3.14 -3.48 14.15
N PHE A 91 3.67 -4.65 13.85
CA PHE A 91 2.85 -5.75 13.38
C PHE A 91 2.16 -6.47 14.55
N PRO A 92 0.83 -6.69 14.50
CA PRO A 92 0.12 -7.37 15.58
C PRO A 92 0.61 -8.80 15.86
N ALA A 93 1.03 -9.54 14.83
CA ALA A 93 1.61 -10.87 14.99
C ALA A 93 3.11 -10.85 15.36
N HIS A 94 3.74 -9.67 15.43
CA HIS A 94 5.08 -9.48 15.95
C HIS A 94 5.17 -8.26 16.90
N PRO A 95 4.38 -8.26 18.01
CA PRO A 95 4.09 -7.06 18.79
C PRO A 95 5.27 -6.58 19.65
N ILE A 96 6.26 -7.44 19.88
CA ILE A 96 7.42 -7.18 20.73
C ILE A 96 8.39 -6.20 20.06
N HIS A 97 8.51 -6.25 18.73
CA HIS A 97 9.50 -5.46 18.00
C HIS A 97 8.85 -4.60 16.93
N THR A 98 9.35 -3.37 16.81
CA THR A 98 9.02 -2.50 15.69
C THR A 98 9.81 -2.92 14.46
N LEU A 99 9.13 -3.08 13.33
CA LEU A 99 9.77 -3.31 12.05
C LEU A 99 10.13 -1.95 11.42
N LEU A 100 11.28 -1.90 10.75
CA LEU A 100 11.77 -0.71 10.07
C LEU A 100 11.74 -0.93 8.56
N LEU A 101 11.32 0.08 7.82
CA LEU A 101 11.38 0.04 6.37
C LEU A 101 12.85 0.01 5.90
N LYS A 102 13.19 -0.96 5.04
CA LYS A 102 14.53 -1.20 4.53
C LYS A 102 14.50 -1.53 3.04
N LYS A 103 15.49 -1.02 2.31
CA LYS A 103 15.80 -1.45 0.95
C LYS A 103 16.70 -2.68 1.01
N MET A 104 16.28 -3.72 0.29
CA MET A 104 16.95 -5.01 0.20
C MET A 104 17.62 -5.10 -1.18
N SER A 105 18.89 -5.47 -1.18
CA SER A 105 19.67 -5.72 -2.41
C SER A 105 19.78 -7.21 -2.77
N TYR A 106 19.23 -8.08 -1.93
CA TYR A 106 19.31 -9.53 -2.04
C TYR A 106 17.91 -10.14 -1.94
N SER A 107 17.78 -11.41 -2.30
CA SER A 107 16.50 -12.12 -2.25
C SER A 107 16.01 -12.35 -0.82
N TRP A 108 14.71 -12.21 -0.61
CA TRP A 108 14.10 -12.40 0.69
C TRP A 108 12.65 -12.88 0.53
N SER A 109 12.10 -13.48 1.59
CA SER A 109 10.72 -13.93 1.62
C SER A 109 9.94 -13.18 2.68
N CYS A 110 8.70 -12.81 2.35
CA CYS A 110 7.77 -12.25 3.33
C CYS A 110 7.37 -13.32 4.33
N SER A 111 7.55 -13.06 5.62
CA SER A 111 7.19 -13.96 6.72
C SER A 111 5.69 -14.15 6.90
N SER A 112 4.85 -13.31 6.28
CA SER A 112 3.39 -13.40 6.39
C SER A 112 2.75 -14.19 5.24
N CYS A 113 3.18 -13.97 3.99
CA CYS A 113 2.57 -14.60 2.81
C CYS A 113 3.52 -15.56 2.08
N SER A 114 4.76 -15.73 2.57
CA SER A 114 5.81 -16.56 1.98
C SER A 114 6.23 -16.18 0.55
N THR A 115 5.74 -15.05 0.02
CA THR A 115 6.13 -14.55 -1.30
C THR A 115 7.61 -14.20 -1.30
N ARG A 116 8.33 -14.69 -2.31
CA ARG A 116 9.74 -14.39 -2.54
C ARG A 116 9.88 -13.14 -3.40
N HIS A 117 10.80 -12.28 -2.99
CA HIS A 117 11.14 -11.01 -3.63
C HIS A 117 12.63 -10.99 -3.98
N GLU A 118 12.97 -10.46 -5.16
CA GLU A 118 14.35 -10.28 -5.61
C GLU A 118 14.74 -8.80 -5.39
N GLY A 119 15.21 -8.48 -4.17
CA GLY A 119 15.46 -7.10 -3.75
C GLY A 119 14.18 -6.32 -3.41
N GLY A 120 14.21 -4.98 -3.54
CA GLY A 120 13.05 -4.11 -3.29
C GLY A 120 13.02 -3.52 -1.88
N ILE A 121 11.82 -3.21 -1.36
CA ILE A 121 11.66 -2.69 0.00
C ILE A 121 10.87 -3.68 0.87
N CYS A 122 11.18 -3.73 2.16
CA CYS A 122 10.44 -4.51 3.14
C CYS A 122 10.46 -3.85 4.51
N TYR A 123 9.52 -4.21 5.36
CA TYR A 123 9.61 -3.95 6.79
C TYR A 123 10.40 -5.08 7.44
N ARG A 124 11.56 -4.75 8.03
CA ARG A 124 12.46 -5.71 8.68
C ARG A 124 12.62 -5.39 10.15
N CYS A 125 12.47 -6.40 10.99
CA CYS A 125 12.82 -6.31 12.39
C CYS A 125 14.34 -6.16 12.57
N SER A 126 14.77 -5.24 13.44
CA SER A 126 16.20 -5.04 13.73
C SER A 126 16.77 -6.09 14.69
N THR A 127 15.92 -6.78 15.45
CA THR A 127 16.32 -7.72 16.50
C THR A 127 16.20 -9.19 16.08
N CYS A 128 15.34 -9.50 15.10
CA CYS A 128 15.18 -10.85 14.55
C CYS A 128 15.07 -10.82 13.03
N ASP A 129 15.10 -11.97 12.37
CA ASP A 129 15.06 -12.03 10.90
C ASP A 129 13.64 -11.92 10.30
N TYR A 130 12.68 -11.39 11.06
CA TYR A 130 11.30 -11.20 10.62
C TYR A 130 11.21 -10.07 9.58
N LYS A 131 10.61 -10.38 8.42
CA LYS A 131 10.47 -9.46 7.29
C LYS A 131 9.09 -9.58 6.69
N ILE A 132 8.41 -8.48 6.43
CA ILE A 132 7.13 -8.49 5.69
C ILE A 132 7.20 -7.50 4.54
N ASP A 133 6.51 -7.82 3.45
CA ASP A 133 6.39 -6.90 2.33
C ASP A 133 5.39 -5.76 2.63
N PRO A 134 5.48 -4.63 1.91
CA PRO A 134 4.56 -3.51 2.10
C PRO A 134 3.08 -3.90 1.96
N ARG A 135 2.79 -4.91 1.13
CA ARG A 135 1.42 -5.38 0.91
C ARG A 135 0.84 -6.02 2.17
N CYS A 136 1.58 -6.93 2.79
CA CYS A 136 1.19 -7.56 4.04
C CYS A 136 1.14 -6.56 5.20
N ALA A 137 2.02 -5.57 5.21
CA ALA A 137 1.98 -4.49 6.21
C ALA A 137 0.70 -3.65 6.08
N THR A 138 0.39 -3.14 4.88
CA THR A 138 -0.82 -2.34 4.62
C THR A 138 -2.10 -3.14 4.88
N PHE A 139 -2.13 -4.40 4.44
CA PHE A 139 -3.28 -5.27 4.70
C PHE A 139 -3.52 -5.43 6.21
N SER A 140 -2.45 -5.65 6.99
CA SER A 140 -2.58 -5.81 8.43
C SER A 140 -3.08 -4.56 9.15
N GLU A 141 -2.61 -3.38 8.76
CA GLU A 141 -3.14 -2.10 9.27
C GLU A 141 -4.65 -1.94 9.01
N GLN A 142 -5.14 -2.44 7.87
CA GLN A 142 -6.51 -2.24 7.43
C GLN A 142 -7.48 -3.31 7.90
N THR A 143 -7.05 -4.56 8.04
CA THR A 143 -7.99 -5.71 8.12
C THR A 143 -7.82 -6.60 9.34
N MET A 144 -6.73 -6.48 10.11
CA MET A 144 -6.55 -7.33 11.29
C MET A 144 -7.37 -6.88 12.49
N THR A 145 -8.18 -5.83 12.37
CA THR A 145 -9.01 -5.30 13.46
C THR A 145 -10.48 -5.52 13.16
N ILE A 146 -11.13 -6.44 13.88
CA ILE A 146 -12.56 -6.73 13.74
C ILE A 146 -13.31 -6.02 14.87
N HIS A 147 -14.18 -5.10 14.50
CA HIS A 147 -15.14 -4.48 15.41
C HIS A 147 -16.41 -5.33 15.48
N HIS A 148 -16.50 -6.21 16.48
CA HIS A 148 -17.67 -7.05 16.68
C HIS A 148 -18.64 -6.37 17.69
N PRO A 149 -19.93 -6.18 17.37
CA PRO A 149 -20.87 -5.45 18.24
C PRO A 149 -21.09 -6.09 19.61
N GLY A 150 -20.77 -7.38 19.78
CA GLY A 150 -20.80 -8.08 21.06
C GLY A 150 -19.60 -7.83 22.00
N HIS A 151 -18.56 -7.11 21.56
CA HIS A 151 -17.40 -6.79 22.37
C HIS A 151 -17.01 -5.31 22.25
N PRO A 152 -16.78 -4.59 23.37
CA PRO A 152 -16.45 -3.16 23.35
C PRO A 152 -15.00 -2.87 22.90
N HIS A 153 -14.20 -3.92 22.66
CA HIS A 153 -12.80 -3.82 22.24
C HIS A 153 -12.60 -4.57 20.92
N PRO A 154 -11.77 -4.02 20.00
CA PRO A 154 -11.51 -4.64 18.72
C PRO A 154 -10.80 -5.99 18.88
N LEU A 155 -11.23 -6.98 18.10
CA LEU A 155 -10.56 -8.27 18.01
C LEU A 155 -9.43 -8.19 16.99
N ILE A 156 -8.26 -8.68 17.36
CA ILE A 156 -7.09 -8.68 16.48
C ILE A 156 -6.97 -10.07 15.83
N CYS A 157 -7.10 -10.14 14.50
CA CYS A 157 -6.87 -11.37 13.75
C CYS A 157 -5.36 -11.60 13.63
N VAL A 158 -4.86 -12.63 14.32
CA VAL A 158 -3.42 -12.96 14.36
C VAL A 158 -3.06 -14.14 13.44
N THR A 159 -3.96 -14.58 12.55
CA THR A 159 -3.80 -15.84 11.81
C THR A 159 -2.54 -15.82 10.95
N LEU A 160 -1.57 -16.60 11.43
CA LEU A 160 -0.50 -17.19 10.65
C LEU A 160 -1.09 -18.47 10.04
N GLU A 161 -0.90 -18.65 8.74
CA GLU A 161 -1.34 -19.75 7.87
C GLU A 161 -2.65 -19.53 7.07
N PRO A 162 -2.59 -19.65 5.72
CA PRO A 162 -3.77 -20.06 4.98
C PRO A 162 -4.05 -21.51 5.36
N THR A 163 -5.10 -21.76 6.13
CA THR A 163 -5.65 -23.11 6.23
C THR A 163 -6.08 -23.53 4.83
N LEU A 164 -5.33 -24.46 4.26
CA LEU A 164 -5.71 -25.23 3.07
C LEU A 164 -7.16 -25.71 3.21
N SER A 165 -7.95 -25.45 2.18
CA SER A 165 -9.02 -26.34 1.71
C SER A 165 -9.05 -26.25 0.19
#